data_AF-A0A920HJR2-F1
#
_entry.id   AF-A0A920HJR2-F1
#
_cell.length_a   1.000
_cell.length_b   1.000
_cell.length_c   1.000
_cell.angle_alpha   90.00
_cell.angle_beta   90.00
_cell.angle_gamma   90.00
#
_symmetry.space_group_name_H-M   'P 1'
#
loop_
_entity.id
_entity.type
_entity.pdbx_description
1 polymer ?
#
loop_
_entity_poly.entity_id
_entity_poly.type
_entity_poly.pdbx_seq_one_letter_code
_entity_poly.pdbx_strand_id
1 'polypeptide(L)' 'MSAVSVGIGPGSFTGLRIGLSVAKGLCYPHNINLIGISSLKIIANSVINENKNIISLIKDKGQHYYIQI' A
#
# COMPACT_ATOMS: atom_id res chain seq x y z
N MET A 1 5.70 -15.92 12.30
CA MET A 1 5.14 -14.90 11.38
C MET A 1 3.77 -14.52 11.91
N SER A 2 3.56 -13.28 12.36
CA SER A 2 2.32 -12.90 13.08
C SER A 2 1.31 -12.17 12.21
N ALA A 3 1.76 -11.49 11.14
CA ALA A 3 0.92 -10.80 10.17
C ALA A 3 1.66 -10.64 8.83
N VAL A 4 0.91 -10.46 7.75
CA VAL A 4 1.44 -10.07 6.42
C VAL A 4 0.86 -8.70 6.08
N SER A 5 1.71 -7.76 5.68
CA SER A 5 1.29 -6.42 5.23
C SER A 5 1.32 -6.32 3.70
N VAL A 6 0.26 -5.78 3.11
CA VAL A 6 0.14 -5.57 1.66
C VAL A 6 -0.29 -4.14 1.35
N GLY A 7 0.33 -3.54 0.33
CA GLY A 7 -0.10 -2.26 -0.21
C GLY A 7 -1.45 -2.40 -0.92
N ILE A 8 -2.47 -1.65 -0.50
CA ILE A 8 -3.83 -1.70 -1.09
C ILE A 8 -4.06 -0.65 -2.17
N GLY A 9 -3.03 0.14 -2.50
CA GLY A 9 -3.10 1.21 -3.48
C GLY A 9 -3.23 2.57 -2.82
N PRO A 10 -3.44 3.63 -3.63
CA PRO A 10 -3.61 3.61 -5.10
C PRO A 10 -2.31 3.25 -5.86
N GLY A 11 -2.46 2.82 -7.12
CA GLY A 11 -1.36 2.31 -7.94
C GLY A 11 -1.87 1.42 -9.09
N SER A 12 -0.98 0.60 -9.66
CA SER A 12 -1.33 -0.31 -10.76
C SER A 12 -2.42 -1.30 -10.36
N PHE A 13 -3.60 -1.22 -10.98
CA PHE A 13 -4.73 -2.13 -10.72
C PHE A 13 -4.35 -3.60 -10.86
N THR A 14 -3.59 -3.94 -11.91
CA THR A 14 -3.11 -5.31 -12.15
C THR A 14 -2.16 -5.75 -11.04
N GLY A 15 -1.17 -4.91 -10.69
CA GLY A 15 -0.19 -5.22 -9.65
C GLY A 15 -0.83 -5.41 -8.27
N LEU A 16 -1.78 -4.54 -7.90
CA LEU A 16 -2.50 -4.62 -6.62
C LEU A 16 -3.31 -5.91 -6.50
N ARG A 17 -4.01 -6.33 -7.56
CA ARG A 17 -4.77 -7.58 -7.54
C ARG A 17 -3.90 -8.82 -7.51
N ILE A 18 -2.79 -8.84 -8.26
CA ILE A 18 -1.83 -9.94 -8.23
C ILE A 18 -1.24 -10.07 -6.83
N GLY A 19 -0.71 -8.97 -6.28
CA GLY A 19 -0.11 -8.95 -4.93
C GLY A 19 -1.10 -9.36 -3.84
N LEU A 20 -2.33 -8.87 -3.87
CA LEU A 20 -3.36 -9.23 -2.89
C LEU A 20 -3.75 -10.71 -2.97
N SER A 21 -3.81 -11.27 -4.19
CA SER A 21 -4.10 -12.70 -4.39
C SER A 21 -3.01 -13.58 -3.80
N VAL A 22 -1.74 -13.22 -4.02
CA VAL A 22 -0.58 -13.92 -3.42
C VAL A 22 -0.60 -13.81 -1.89
N ALA A 23 -0.81 -12.60 -1.36
CA ALA A 23 -0.83 -12.38 0.09
C ALA A 23 -1.96 -13.16 0.78
N LYS A 24 -3.16 -13.19 0.18
CA LYS A 24 -4.27 -14.02 0.67
C LYS A 24 -3.96 -15.51 0.61
N GLY A 25 -3.39 -15.99 -0.50
CA GLY A 25 -2.99 -17.39 -0.66
C GLY A 25 -1.96 -17.84 0.38
N LEU A 26 -1.06 -16.94 0.78
CA LEU A 26 -0.09 -17.17 1.86
C LEU A 26 -0.73 -17.14 3.26
N CYS A 27 -1.66 -16.21 3.52
CA CYS A 27 -2.26 -16.07 4.85
C CYS A 27 -3.30 -17.15 5.17
N TYR A 28 -4.04 -17.60 4.15
CA TYR A 28 -5.16 -18.53 4.30
C TYR A 28 -4.80 -19.86 5.00
N PRO A 29 -3.76 -20.62 4.59
CA PRO A 29 -3.40 -21.88 5.24
C PRO A 29 -2.79 -21.71 6.65
N HIS A 30 -2.21 -20.54 6.94
CA HIS A 30 -1.54 -20.28 8.21
C HIS A 30 -2.41 -19.51 9.22
N ASN A 31 -3.64 -19.13 8.85
CA ASN A 31 -4.54 -18.32 9.68
C ASN A 31 -3.88 -17.02 10.18
N ILE A 32 -3.02 -16.43 9.35
CA ILE A 32 -2.27 -15.21 9.67
C ILE A 32 -3.08 -13.98 9.27
N ASN A 33 -3.00 -12.91 10.08
CA ASN A 33 -3.66 -11.64 9.78
C ASN A 33 -3.04 -10.96 8.55
N LEU A 34 -3.90 -10.51 7.62
CA LEU A 34 -3.52 -9.71 6.47
C LEU A 34 -3.85 -8.23 6.73
N ILE A 35 -2.84 -7.37 6.68
CA ILE A 35 -2.94 -5.94 6.97
C ILE A 35 -2.80 -5.14 5.67
N GLY A 36 -3.85 -4.40 5.32
CA GLY A 36 -3.83 -3.49 4.18
C GLY A 36 -3.27 -2.11 4.56
N ILE A 37 -2.29 -1.62 3.80
CA ILE A 37 -1.68 -0.30 4.03
C ILE A 37 -1.83 0.55 2.76
N SER A 38 -2.24 1.81 2.92
CA SER A 38 -2.29 2.77 1.79
C SER A 38 -0.89 2.99 1.23
N SER A 39 -0.75 2.89 -0.09
CA SER A 39 0.50 3.17 -0.80
C SER A 39 1.01 4.59 -0.55
N LEU A 40 0.10 5.57 -0.47
CA LEU A 40 0.47 6.96 -0.16
C LEU A 40 1.04 7.08 1.25
N LYS A 41 0.44 6.39 2.22
CA LYS A 41 0.94 6.34 3.59
C LYS A 41 2.31 5.66 3.68
N ILE A 42 2.55 4.62 2.88
CA ILE A 42 3.88 3.98 2.78
C ILE A 42 4.90 4.97 2.26
N ILE A 43 4.57 5.73 1.20
CA ILE A 43 5.47 6.76 0.64
C ILE A 43 5.75 7.85 1.67
N ALA A 44 4.72 8.38 2.34
CA ALA A 44 4.88 9.39 3.37
C ALA A 44 5.80 8.90 4.52
N ASN A 45 5.61 7.66 4.96
CA ASN A 45 6.42 7.07 6.03
C ASN A 45 7.82 6.62 5.59
N SER A 46 8.08 6.54 4.27
CA SER A 46 9.40 6.20 3.73
C SER A 46 10.38 7.37 3.82
N VAL A 47 9.89 8.59 4.03
CA VAL A 47 10.73 9.77 4.19
C VAL A 47 11.16 9.87 5.66
N ILE A 48 12.46 9.64 5.91
CA ILE A 48 13.06 9.74 7.25
C ILE A 48 13.18 11.23 7.59
N ASN A 49 12.22 11.79 8.35
CA ASN A 49 12.45 12.76 9.44
C ASN A 49 11.20 13.56 9.89
N GLU A 50 11.06 13.59 11.22
CA GLU A 50 10.55 14.65 12.12
C GLU A 50 9.33 15.48 11.72
N ASN A 51 8.16 15.11 12.27
CA ASN A 51 7.05 16.01 12.64
C ASN A 51 6.67 17.11 11.62
N LYS A 52 6.80 16.82 10.33
CA LYS A 52 6.39 17.72 9.24
C LYS A 52 5.19 17.11 8.52
N ASN A 53 4.29 17.97 8.05
CA ASN A 53 3.18 17.56 7.20
C ASN A 53 3.74 17.12 5.85
N ILE A 54 3.62 15.83 5.53
CA ILE A 54 4.11 15.24 4.28
C ILE A 54 2.91 15.01 3.37
N ILE A 55 2.90 15.71 2.24
CA ILE A 55 1.92 15.46 1.18
C ILE A 55 2.51 14.41 0.24
N SER A 56 1.84 13.27 0.15
CA SER A 56 2.20 12.20 -0.78
C SER A 56 1.30 12.25 -2.01
N LEU A 57 1.90 12.01 -3.18
CA LEU A 57 1.20 12.04 -4.46
C LEU A 57 1.66 10.91 -5.37
N ILE A 58 0.70 10.24 -6.01
CA ILE A 58 0.93 9.18 -6.99
C ILE A 58 0.17 9.53 -8.27
N LYS A 59 0.85 9.51 -9.41
CA LYS A 59 0.25 9.74 -10.72
C LYS A 59 -0.55 8.51 -11.19
N ASP A 60 -1.75 8.75 -11.71
CA ASP A 60 -2.57 7.74 -12.40
C ASP A 60 -2.42 7.85 -13.94
N LYS A 61 -3.15 7.03 -14.70
CA LYS A 61 -3.25 7.14 -16.16
C LYS A 61 -3.78 8.53 -16.56
N GLY A 62 -3.04 9.22 -17.42
CA GLY A 62 -3.41 10.55 -17.93
C GLY A 62 -2.92 11.70 -17.04
N GLN A 63 -3.83 12.62 -16.72
CA GLN A 63 -3.56 13.87 -15.97
C GLN A 63 -4.12 13.85 -14.54
N HIS A 64 -4.41 12.66 -13.99
CA HIS A 64 -5.03 12.50 -12.68
C HIS A 64 -3.97 12.08 -11.64
N TYR A 65 -4.10 12.60 -10.42
CA TYR A 65 -3.19 12.34 -9.31
C TYR A 65 -3.97 11.94 -8.06
N TYR A 66 -3.52 10.89 -7.39
CA TYR A 66 -3.96 10.56 -6.04
C TYR A 66 -3.12 11.35 -5.06
N ILE A 67 -3.77 12.03 -4.12
CA ILE A 67 -3.12 12.84 -3.09
C ILE A 67 -3.59 12.43 -1.71
N GLN A 68 -2.68 12.51 -0.73
CA GLN A 68 -2.98 12.33 0.69
C GLN A 68 -2.13 13.34 1.47
N ILE A 69 -2.82 14.11 2.31
CA ILE A 69 -2.29 15.16 3.18
C ILE A 69 -2.07 14.57 4.58
#